data_AF-A0A521ZK16-F1
#
_entry.id   AF-A0A521ZK16-F1
#
_cell.length_a   1.000
_cell.length_b   1.000
_cell.length_c   1.000
_cell.angle_alpha   90.00
_cell.angle_beta   90.00
_cell.angle_gamma   90.00
#
_symmetry.space_group_name_H-M   'P 1'
#
loop_
_entity.id
_entity.type
_entity.pdbx_description
1 polymer ?
#
loop_
_entity_poly.entity_id
_entity_poly.type
_entity_poly.pdbx_seq_one_letter_code
_entity_poly.pdbx_strand_id
1 'polypeptide(L)'
;MSMDDRDGKIWMDGEMVEWRDAKIHVLTHTLHYGCGAFEGVRAYNTVNGPAIFRLREHTERLFNSAKILRMPMPFTQEQVMQAQIDVVKANNLESGYIRPLVWLGSEKLGVSPKGAKVHLMVAAWTWGAYLGEEGMKRGIRVKTSSYTRHHVNITMTQAKAVSNYTNSILANMEATDDGYDEAMLLDSAGFVSEGAGENLFIIKNGVIYTPDLSAGALNGITRNTIFAIAKDMGLEIKEKRITRDEVYICDEAFFTGTAAE
;
A
#
# COMPACT_ATOMS: atom_id res chain seq x y z
N MET A 1 -12.64 -13.72 -13.86
CA MET A 1 -11.28 -14.25 -14.17
C MET A 1 -10.45 -14.12 -12.91
N SER A 2 -9.77 -15.18 -12.49
CA SER A 2 -8.94 -15.16 -11.29
C SER A 2 -7.64 -14.37 -11.54
N MET A 3 -6.87 -14.14 -10.48
CA MET A 3 -5.58 -13.43 -10.59
C MET A 3 -4.44 -14.35 -11.06
N ASP A 4 -4.57 -15.67 -10.92
CA ASP A 4 -3.56 -16.67 -11.30
C ASP A 4 -3.69 -17.15 -12.75
N ASP A 5 -4.91 -17.21 -13.29
CA ASP A 5 -5.19 -17.64 -14.66
C ASP A 5 -5.37 -16.43 -15.60
N ARG A 6 -4.24 -15.86 -16.04
CA ARG A 6 -4.19 -14.73 -16.99
C ARG A 6 -3.08 -14.94 -18.01
N ASP A 7 -3.25 -14.33 -19.17
CA ASP A 7 -2.16 -14.14 -20.12
C ASP A 7 -1.33 -12.92 -19.71
N GLY A 8 -0.03 -12.96 -19.98
CA GLY A 8 0.89 -11.88 -19.64
C GLY A 8 2.19 -12.38 -19.03
N LYS A 9 2.96 -11.45 -18.48
CA LYS A 9 4.29 -11.68 -17.94
C LYS A 9 4.42 -11.16 -16.52
N ILE A 10 5.13 -11.90 -15.68
CA ILE A 10 5.54 -11.48 -14.34
C ILE A 10 7.06 -11.52 -14.28
N TRP A 11 7.67 -10.50 -13.70
CA TRP A 11 9.09 -10.57 -13.38
C TRP A 11 9.25 -11.28 -12.04
N MET A 12 10.10 -12.29 -11.96
CA MET A 12 10.35 -13.08 -10.74
C MET A 12 11.82 -13.50 -10.68
N ASP A 13 12.49 -13.14 -9.59
CA ASP A 13 13.87 -13.51 -9.28
C ASP A 13 14.89 -13.28 -10.41
N GLY A 14 14.76 -12.18 -11.16
CA GLY A 14 15.70 -11.80 -12.21
C GLY A 14 15.21 -12.09 -13.63
N GLU A 15 14.13 -12.86 -13.78
CA GLU A 15 13.65 -13.33 -15.07
C GLU A 15 12.19 -12.93 -15.33
N MET A 16 11.83 -12.79 -16.60
CA MET A 16 10.45 -12.58 -17.02
C MET A 16 9.81 -13.93 -17.32
N VAL A 17 8.88 -14.37 -16.49
CA VAL A 17 8.18 -15.65 -16.62
C VAL A 17 6.77 -15.44 -17.19
N GLU A 18 6.17 -16.51 -17.73
CA GLU A 18 4.74 -16.48 -18.04
C GLU A 18 3.94 -16.26 -16.76
N TRP A 19 2.85 -15.50 -16.85
CA TRP A 19 2.01 -15.16 -15.70
C TRP A 19 1.64 -16.38 -14.84
N ARG A 20 1.24 -17.48 -15.50
CA ARG A 20 0.81 -18.72 -14.84
C ARG A 20 1.96 -19.49 -14.21
N ASP A 21 3.20 -19.24 -14.60
CA ASP A 21 4.39 -19.95 -14.13
C ASP A 21 5.05 -19.31 -12.92
N ALA A 22 4.61 -18.10 -12.51
CA ALA A 22 5.01 -17.44 -11.28
C ALA A 22 4.43 -18.16 -10.04
N LYS A 23 4.91 -19.38 -9.78
CA LYS A 23 4.45 -20.27 -8.71
C LYS A 23 5.44 -20.33 -7.56
N ILE A 24 4.90 -20.57 -6.38
CA ILE A 24 5.68 -20.86 -5.16
C ILE A 24 5.17 -22.16 -4.52
N HIS A 25 6.01 -22.81 -3.72
CA HIS A 25 5.57 -23.97 -2.95
C HIS A 25 4.64 -23.56 -1.80
N VAL A 26 3.68 -24.41 -1.44
CA VAL A 26 2.74 -24.17 -0.33
C VAL A 26 3.42 -24.13 1.06
N LEU A 27 4.68 -24.54 1.14
CA LEU A 27 5.53 -24.44 2.34
C LEU A 27 6.48 -23.23 2.29
N THR A 28 6.11 -22.19 1.55
CA THR A 28 6.81 -20.89 1.55
C THR A 28 6.70 -20.23 2.93
N HIS A 29 7.82 -19.80 3.52
CA HIS A 29 7.87 -19.28 4.88
C HIS A 29 6.91 -18.10 5.12
N THR A 30 6.89 -17.11 4.23
CA THR A 30 6.01 -15.94 4.34
C THR A 30 4.53 -16.29 4.30
N LEU A 31 4.14 -17.38 3.63
CA LEU A 31 2.74 -17.82 3.59
C LEU A 31 2.26 -18.30 4.98
N HIS A 32 3.16 -18.82 5.82
CA HIS A 32 2.85 -19.34 7.14
C HIS A 32 3.11 -18.33 8.26
N TYR A 33 4.09 -17.44 8.08
CA TYR A 33 4.56 -16.54 9.14
C TYR A 33 4.42 -15.04 8.82
N GLY A 34 3.97 -14.67 7.62
CA GLY A 34 3.64 -13.28 7.25
C GLY A 34 4.83 -12.31 7.14
N CYS A 35 6.07 -12.77 7.29
CA CYS A 35 7.26 -11.93 7.14
C CYS A 35 7.58 -11.72 5.66
N GLY A 36 7.16 -10.58 5.13
CA GLY A 36 7.40 -10.15 3.75
C GLY A 36 7.01 -8.68 3.60
N ALA A 37 7.45 -8.03 2.53
CA ALA A 37 7.16 -6.63 2.23
C ALA A 37 6.66 -6.47 0.80
N PHE A 38 5.83 -5.46 0.54
CA PHE A 38 5.34 -5.22 -0.80
C PHE A 38 5.15 -3.73 -1.08
N GLU A 39 4.94 -3.41 -2.35
CA GLU A 39 4.55 -2.08 -2.77
C GLU A 39 3.28 -2.08 -3.61
N GLY A 40 2.69 -0.89 -3.68
CA GLY A 40 1.60 -0.61 -4.61
C GLY A 40 1.97 0.62 -5.40
N VAL A 41 2.15 0.48 -6.70
CA VAL A 41 2.59 1.55 -7.59
C VAL A 41 1.60 1.67 -8.74
N ARG A 42 1.45 2.85 -9.34
CA ARG A 42 0.60 3.04 -10.51
C ARG A 42 1.34 3.58 -11.72
N ALA A 43 0.96 3.05 -12.87
CA ALA A 43 1.29 3.57 -14.18
C ALA A 43 0.07 4.28 -14.75
N TYR A 44 0.30 5.47 -15.32
CA TYR A 44 -0.72 6.33 -15.90
C TYR A 44 -0.42 6.58 -17.37
N ASN A 45 -1.47 6.60 -18.19
CA ASN A 45 -1.35 7.10 -19.56
C ASN A 45 -1.12 8.61 -19.49
N THR A 46 -0.09 9.10 -20.18
CA THR A 46 0.24 10.52 -20.24
C THR A 46 0.37 10.96 -21.69
N VAL A 47 0.48 12.27 -21.90
CA VAL A 47 0.72 12.84 -23.24
C VAL A 47 1.99 12.31 -23.92
N ASN A 48 2.94 11.77 -23.15
CA ASN A 48 4.20 11.19 -23.64
C ASN A 48 4.21 9.65 -23.58
N GLY A 49 3.04 9.03 -23.39
CA GLY A 49 2.89 7.59 -23.18
C GLY A 49 2.85 7.18 -21.69
N PRO A 50 2.80 5.87 -21.40
CA PRO A 50 2.65 5.37 -20.04
C PRO A 50 3.83 5.74 -19.14
N ALA A 51 3.55 6.29 -17.95
CA ALA A 51 4.55 6.69 -16.97
C ALA A 51 4.21 6.15 -15.58
N ILE A 52 5.22 5.64 -14.87
CA ILE A 52 5.06 5.16 -13.49
C ILE A 52 5.25 6.31 -12.52
N PHE A 53 4.23 6.60 -11.72
CA PHE A 53 4.25 7.71 -10.78
C PHE A 53 5.13 7.38 -9.56
N ARG A 54 6.12 8.25 -9.27
CA ARG A 54 7.01 8.16 -8.10
C ARG A 54 7.70 6.80 -7.92
N LEU A 55 8.10 6.17 -9.03
CA LEU A 55 8.73 4.84 -9.09
C LEU A 55 9.92 4.69 -8.12
N ARG A 56 10.76 5.73 -8.03
CA ARG A 56 11.94 5.74 -7.17
C ARG A 56 11.53 5.67 -5.71
N GLU A 57 10.63 6.54 -5.26
CA GLU A 57 10.21 6.60 -3.86
C GLU A 57 9.49 5.33 -3.41
N HIS A 58 8.68 4.72 -4.29
CA HIS A 58 8.08 3.41 -4.03
C HIS A 58 9.16 2.33 -3.87
N THR A 59 10.15 2.30 -4.76
CA THR A 59 11.23 1.31 -4.69
C THR A 59 12.10 1.51 -3.45
N GLU A 60 12.44 2.75 -3.09
CA GLU A 60 13.16 3.08 -1.85
C GLU A 60 12.38 2.59 -0.61
N ARG A 61 11.06 2.79 -0.56
CA ARG A 61 10.23 2.32 0.56
C ARG A 61 10.14 0.79 0.62
N LEU A 62 10.14 0.10 -0.52
CA LEU A 62 10.22 -1.36 -0.55
C LEU A 62 11.52 -1.86 0.09
N PHE A 63 12.66 -1.26 -0.29
CA PHE A 63 13.96 -1.61 0.28
C PHE A 63 14.06 -1.26 1.76
N ASN A 64 13.50 -0.12 2.19
CA ASN A 64 13.42 0.23 3.60
C ASN A 64 12.54 -0.75 4.40
N SER A 65 11.42 -1.19 3.83
CA SER A 65 10.56 -2.21 4.45
C SER A 65 11.32 -3.54 4.60
N ALA A 66 12.01 -3.99 3.56
CA ALA A 66 12.87 -5.18 3.61
C ALA A 66 13.99 -5.03 4.65
N LYS A 67 14.62 -3.86 4.74
CA LYS A 67 15.65 -3.55 5.74
C LYS A 67 15.11 -3.63 7.17
N ILE A 68 13.94 -3.06 7.45
CA ILE A 68 13.26 -3.13 8.74
C ILE A 68 12.95 -4.59 9.12
N LEU A 69 12.48 -5.39 8.15
CA LEU A 69 12.22 -6.81 8.32
C LEU A 69 13.48 -7.70 8.29
N ARG A 70 14.67 -7.09 8.17
CA ARG A 70 15.97 -7.77 8.11
C ARG A 70 16.08 -8.78 6.94
N MET A 71 15.43 -8.47 5.83
CA MET A 71 15.48 -9.26 4.60
C MET A 71 16.59 -8.70 3.69
N PRO A 72 17.69 -9.45 3.46
CA PRO A 72 18.72 -9.02 2.53
C PRO A 72 18.20 -9.10 1.09
N MET A 73 17.98 -7.94 0.47
CA MET A 73 17.48 -7.85 -0.91
C MET A 73 18.52 -8.40 -1.90
N PRO A 74 18.16 -9.35 -2.78
CA PRO A 74 19.08 -9.94 -3.75
C PRO A 74 19.32 -9.08 -5.01
N PHE A 75 18.61 -7.95 -5.14
CA PHE A 75 18.67 -7.04 -6.29
C PHE A 75 18.98 -5.61 -5.84
N THR A 76 19.54 -4.79 -6.72
CA THR A 76 19.69 -3.34 -6.47
C THR A 76 18.39 -2.59 -6.73
N GLN A 77 18.28 -1.35 -6.23
CA GLN A 77 17.09 -0.53 -6.48
C GLN A 77 16.90 -0.26 -7.97
N GLU A 78 17.98 -0.05 -8.72
CA GLU A 78 17.96 0.17 -10.17
C GLU A 78 17.38 -1.03 -10.90
N GLN A 79 17.79 -2.25 -10.52
CA GLN A 79 17.26 -3.49 -11.10
C GLN A 79 15.76 -3.63 -10.82
N VAL A 80 15.31 -3.32 -9.59
CA VAL A 80 13.89 -3.41 -9.23
C VAL A 80 13.05 -2.32 -9.89
N MET A 81 13.58 -1.11 -10.07
CA MET A 81 12.92 -0.07 -10.87
C MET A 81 12.79 -0.50 -12.33
N GLN A 82 13.85 -1.06 -12.91
CA GLN A 82 13.83 -1.55 -14.29
C GLN A 82 12.83 -2.71 -14.46
N ALA A 83 12.79 -3.66 -13.52
CA ALA A 83 11.82 -4.75 -13.52
C ALA A 83 10.36 -4.24 -13.56
N GLN A 84 10.04 -3.19 -12.80
CA GLN A 84 8.70 -2.57 -12.84
C GLN A 84 8.38 -1.94 -14.19
N ILE A 85 9.34 -1.26 -14.81
CA ILE A 85 9.18 -0.70 -16.17
C ILE A 85 8.98 -1.82 -17.18
N ASP A 86 9.78 -2.88 -17.11
CA ASP A 86 9.75 -3.99 -18.06
C ASP A 86 8.45 -4.77 -17.97
N VAL A 87 7.90 -4.99 -16.77
CA VAL A 87 6.60 -5.65 -16.58
C VAL A 87 5.45 -4.83 -17.17
N VAL A 88 5.45 -3.50 -17.00
CA VAL A 88 4.44 -2.62 -17.62
C VAL A 88 4.52 -2.71 -19.15
N LYS A 89 5.73 -2.67 -19.71
CA LYS A 89 5.96 -2.79 -21.17
C LYS A 89 5.58 -4.16 -21.71
N ALA A 90 6.04 -5.23 -21.08
CA ALA A 90 5.80 -6.61 -21.53
C ALA A 90 4.33 -6.99 -21.56
N ASN A 91 3.52 -6.35 -20.70
CA ASN A 91 2.07 -6.52 -20.65
C ASN A 91 1.29 -5.46 -21.46
N ASN A 92 1.98 -4.58 -22.19
CA ASN A 92 1.39 -3.50 -23.00
C ASN A 92 0.39 -2.64 -22.22
N LEU A 93 0.70 -2.30 -20.97
CA LEU A 93 -0.22 -1.55 -20.11
C LEU A 93 -0.11 -0.05 -20.38
N GLU A 94 -1.19 0.55 -20.87
CA GLU A 94 -1.30 2.01 -20.96
C GLU A 94 -1.49 2.67 -19.59
N SER A 95 -2.22 1.99 -18.72
CA SER A 95 -2.45 2.36 -17.32
C SER A 95 -2.67 1.10 -16.51
N GLY A 96 -2.22 1.10 -15.27
CA GLY A 96 -2.34 -0.09 -14.43
C GLY A 96 -1.72 0.05 -13.06
N TYR A 97 -1.92 -0.99 -12.28
CA TYR A 97 -1.36 -1.14 -10.95
C TYR A 97 -0.23 -2.15 -10.97
N ILE A 98 0.85 -1.85 -10.26
CA ILE A 98 2.07 -2.64 -10.19
C ILE A 98 2.25 -3.08 -8.73
N ARG A 99 2.57 -4.36 -8.54
CA ARG A 99 2.74 -5.01 -7.23
C ARG A 99 4.12 -5.67 -7.16
N PRO A 100 5.15 -4.94 -6.72
CA PRO A 100 6.36 -5.56 -6.21
C PRO A 100 6.06 -6.27 -4.88
N LEU A 101 6.52 -7.51 -4.72
CA LEU A 101 6.39 -8.28 -3.48
C LEU A 101 7.71 -9.01 -3.20
N VAL A 102 8.15 -8.95 -1.95
CA VAL A 102 9.36 -9.59 -1.43
C VAL A 102 8.97 -10.55 -0.32
N TRP A 103 9.46 -11.78 -0.36
CA TRP A 103 9.11 -12.82 0.60
C TRP A 103 10.28 -13.77 0.92
N LEU A 104 10.10 -14.58 1.96
CA LEU A 104 11.00 -15.63 2.39
C LEU A 104 10.56 -16.97 1.81
N GLY A 105 11.48 -17.69 1.17
CA GLY A 105 11.27 -18.92 0.41
C GLY A 105 10.90 -20.15 1.24
N SER A 106 10.95 -21.31 0.60
CA SER A 106 10.46 -22.59 1.14
C SER A 106 11.57 -23.54 1.60
N GLU A 107 12.79 -23.07 1.81
CA GLU A 107 13.91 -23.94 2.22
C GLU A 107 13.73 -24.51 3.62
N LYS A 108 13.02 -23.79 4.51
CA LYS A 108 12.77 -24.18 5.90
C LYS A 108 11.46 -23.58 6.41
N LEU A 109 10.82 -24.26 7.37
CA LEU A 109 9.54 -23.87 7.95
C LEU A 109 9.56 -23.77 9.49
N GLY A 110 10.70 -23.39 10.06
CA GLY A 110 10.77 -22.95 11.45
C GLY A 110 10.54 -21.44 11.56
N VAL A 111 10.18 -20.94 12.74
CA VAL A 111 10.03 -19.49 12.99
C VAL A 111 11.30 -18.72 12.62
N SER A 112 12.48 -19.29 12.89
CA SER A 112 13.75 -18.72 12.42
C SER A 112 13.92 -18.92 10.91
N PRO A 113 14.00 -17.85 10.11
CA PRO A 113 14.12 -17.96 8.65
C PRO A 113 15.56 -18.16 8.19
N LYS A 114 16.51 -18.52 9.08
CA LYS A 114 17.93 -18.63 8.72
C LYS A 114 18.16 -19.69 7.64
N GLY A 115 18.64 -19.22 6.48
CA GLY A 115 18.88 -20.05 5.30
C GLY A 115 17.71 -20.13 4.33
N ALA A 116 16.57 -19.48 4.63
CA ALA A 116 15.54 -19.23 3.63
C ALA A 116 16.03 -18.16 2.65
N LYS A 117 15.77 -18.36 1.36
CA LYS A 117 16.08 -17.35 0.35
C LYS A 117 15.10 -16.20 0.43
N VAL A 118 15.56 -15.00 0.09
CA VAL A 118 14.68 -13.86 -0.17
C VAL A 118 14.37 -13.87 -1.66
N HIS A 119 13.09 -13.81 -1.99
CA HIS A 119 12.59 -13.75 -3.36
C HIS A 119 11.94 -12.40 -3.63
N LEU A 120 11.90 -11.99 -4.90
CA LEU A 120 11.19 -10.79 -5.34
C LEU A 120 10.43 -11.06 -6.64
N MET A 121 9.19 -10.57 -6.70
CA MET A 121 8.40 -10.55 -7.92
C MET A 121 7.84 -9.16 -8.18
N VAL A 122 7.56 -8.88 -9.44
CA VAL A 122 6.81 -7.71 -9.90
C VAL A 122 5.75 -8.18 -10.88
N ALA A 123 4.49 -7.96 -10.52
CA ALA A 123 3.36 -8.16 -11.41
C ALA A 123 2.66 -6.82 -11.69
N ALA A 124 2.03 -6.67 -12.85
CA ALA A 124 1.22 -5.49 -13.17
C ALA A 124 -0.04 -5.87 -13.95
N TRP A 125 -1.13 -5.14 -13.72
CA TRP A 125 -2.41 -5.37 -14.42
C TRP A 125 -3.23 -4.09 -14.48
N THR A 126 -4.21 -4.02 -15.38
CA THR A 126 -5.19 -2.94 -15.42
C THR A 126 -6.04 -2.94 -14.15
N TRP A 127 -6.15 -1.79 -13.49
CA TRP A 127 -6.98 -1.61 -12.28
C TRP A 127 -7.71 -0.26 -12.38
N GLY A 128 -9.05 -0.27 -12.25
CA GLY A 128 -9.89 0.94 -12.18
C GLY A 128 -9.81 1.70 -10.85
N ALA A 129 -10.78 2.56 -10.54
CA ALA A 129 -10.81 3.26 -9.25
C ALA A 129 -11.11 2.28 -8.10
N TYR A 130 -10.30 2.29 -7.02
CA TYR A 130 -10.45 1.34 -5.90
C TYR A 130 -11.78 1.52 -5.15
N LEU A 131 -12.17 2.77 -4.89
CA LEU A 131 -13.44 3.14 -4.23
C LEU A 131 -14.58 3.40 -5.24
N GLY A 132 -14.40 2.98 -6.49
CA GLY A 132 -15.35 3.21 -7.58
C GLY A 132 -15.38 4.66 -8.09
N GLU A 133 -15.81 4.83 -9.34
CA GLU A 133 -15.88 6.17 -9.96
C GLU A 133 -16.91 7.08 -9.28
N GLU A 134 -18.00 6.52 -8.78
CA GLU A 134 -19.01 7.26 -8.02
C GLU A 134 -18.45 7.80 -6.70
N GLY A 135 -17.69 6.97 -5.97
CA GLY A 135 -17.03 7.38 -4.72
C GLY A 135 -16.04 8.54 -4.94
N MET A 136 -15.30 8.52 -6.05
CA MET A 136 -14.39 9.60 -6.43
C MET A 136 -15.11 10.93 -6.73
N LYS A 137 -16.37 10.89 -7.19
CA LYS A 137 -17.14 12.10 -7.54
C LYS A 137 -17.95 12.66 -6.38
N ARG A 138 -18.53 11.79 -5.55
CA ARG A 138 -19.54 12.17 -4.54
C ARG A 138 -19.10 11.97 -3.09
N GLY A 139 -17.91 11.42 -2.88
CA GLY A 139 -17.45 10.93 -1.59
C GLY A 139 -18.00 9.55 -1.26
N ILE A 140 -17.45 8.95 -0.20
CA ILE A 140 -17.77 7.61 0.28
C ILE A 140 -18.35 7.64 1.70
N ARG A 141 -19.02 6.57 2.11
CA ARG A 141 -19.52 6.36 3.48
C ARG A 141 -18.50 5.56 4.28
N VAL A 142 -18.00 6.16 5.37
CA VAL A 142 -16.96 5.56 6.20
C VAL A 142 -17.52 5.14 7.57
N LYS A 143 -17.11 3.97 8.06
CA LYS A 143 -17.40 3.50 9.42
C LYS A 143 -16.13 3.48 10.27
N THR A 144 -16.19 4.02 11.49
CA THR A 144 -15.11 3.81 12.46
C THR A 144 -15.07 2.34 12.86
N SER A 145 -13.95 1.65 12.62
CA SER A 145 -13.80 0.22 12.95
C SER A 145 -13.78 0.00 14.46
N SER A 146 -14.24 -1.18 14.90
CA SER A 146 -14.01 -1.66 16.26
C SER A 146 -12.60 -2.24 16.45
N TYR A 147 -11.89 -2.59 15.37
CA TYR A 147 -10.51 -3.03 15.43
C TYR A 147 -9.55 -1.84 15.58
N THR A 148 -8.72 -1.89 16.61
CA THR A 148 -7.66 -0.90 16.84
C THR A 148 -6.56 -1.05 15.78
N ARG A 149 -6.00 0.07 15.32
CA ARG A 149 -4.84 0.10 14.44
C ARG A 149 -3.60 -0.44 15.16
N HIS A 150 -2.62 -0.84 14.36
CA HIS A 150 -1.33 -1.35 14.81
C HIS A 150 -0.64 -0.49 15.86
N HIS A 151 -0.21 -1.11 16.94
CA HIS A 151 0.69 -0.50 17.90
C HIS A 151 2.12 -0.48 17.35
N VAL A 152 2.78 0.68 17.41
CA VAL A 152 4.10 0.96 16.79
C VAL A 152 5.25 0.08 17.29
N ASN A 153 5.09 -0.58 18.44
CA ASN A 153 6.06 -1.52 19.01
C ASN A 153 5.63 -3.01 18.96
N ILE A 154 4.46 -3.31 18.39
CA ILE A 154 4.02 -4.69 18.14
C ILE A 154 4.32 -5.05 16.68
N THR A 155 3.95 -4.17 15.77
CA THR A 155 4.29 -4.28 14.35
C THR A 155 5.16 -3.11 13.92
N MET A 156 6.01 -3.32 12.92
CA MET A 156 6.82 -2.24 12.36
C MET A 156 5.98 -1.43 11.36
N THR A 157 5.31 -0.37 11.82
CA THR A 157 4.31 0.40 11.03
C THR A 157 4.91 1.17 9.85
N GLN A 158 6.22 1.42 9.87
CA GLN A 158 6.94 2.05 8.76
C GLN A 158 7.34 1.05 7.66
N ALA A 159 7.21 -0.26 7.91
CA ALA A 159 7.36 -1.28 6.87
C ALA A 159 5.99 -1.60 6.27
N LYS A 160 5.89 -1.58 4.94
CA LYS A 160 4.69 -2.04 4.23
C LYS A 160 4.70 -3.57 4.16
N ALA A 161 4.45 -4.19 5.31
CA ALA A 161 4.61 -5.62 5.53
C ALA A 161 3.32 -6.41 5.23
N VAL A 162 3.46 -7.64 4.73
CA VAL A 162 2.35 -8.55 4.42
C VAL A 162 1.48 -8.80 5.66
N SER A 163 2.10 -9.10 6.80
CA SER A 163 1.42 -9.37 8.08
C SER A 163 0.58 -8.21 8.61
N ASN A 164 0.89 -6.96 8.24
CA ASN A 164 0.14 -5.82 8.72
C ASN A 164 -1.28 -5.76 8.12
N TYR A 165 -1.53 -6.42 6.99
CA TYR A 165 -2.82 -6.30 6.28
C TYR A 165 -3.94 -7.19 6.86
N THR A 166 -3.65 -8.13 7.78
CA THR A 166 -4.72 -8.85 8.48
C THR A 166 -5.64 -7.91 9.25
N ASN A 167 -5.08 -6.89 9.93
CA ASN A 167 -5.86 -5.87 10.63
C ASN A 167 -6.71 -5.04 9.67
N SER A 168 -6.12 -4.59 8.55
CA SER A 168 -6.82 -3.84 7.50
C SER A 168 -7.98 -4.65 6.89
N ILE A 169 -7.77 -5.94 6.62
CA ILE A 169 -8.80 -6.83 6.08
C ILE A 169 -9.98 -6.96 7.06
N LEU A 170 -9.71 -7.19 8.35
CA LEU A 170 -10.77 -7.31 9.35
C LEU A 170 -11.59 -6.02 9.50
N ALA A 171 -10.93 -4.86 9.52
CA ALA A 171 -11.61 -3.57 9.59
C ALA A 171 -12.45 -3.28 8.35
N ASN A 172 -11.92 -3.55 7.15
CA ASN A 172 -12.64 -3.35 5.89
C ASN A 172 -13.84 -4.30 5.78
N MET A 173 -13.68 -5.59 6.16
CA MET A 173 -14.79 -6.53 6.22
C MET A 173 -15.90 -6.05 7.16
N GLU A 174 -15.56 -5.62 8.38
CA GLU A 174 -16.54 -5.05 9.32
C GLU A 174 -17.32 -3.87 8.72
N ALA A 175 -16.64 -2.93 8.06
CA ALA A 175 -17.29 -1.78 7.45
C ALA A 175 -18.21 -2.18 6.29
N THR A 176 -17.73 -3.05 5.41
CA THR A 176 -18.45 -3.47 4.19
C THR A 176 -19.63 -4.41 4.50
N ASP A 177 -19.51 -5.27 5.51
CA ASP A 177 -20.62 -6.12 5.99
C ASP A 177 -21.79 -5.28 6.52
N ASP A 178 -21.50 -4.10 7.11
CA ASP A 178 -22.50 -3.14 7.57
C ASP A 178 -22.98 -2.16 6.48
N GLY A 179 -22.53 -2.35 5.23
CA GLY A 179 -22.95 -1.54 4.08
C GLY A 179 -22.29 -0.15 3.99
N TYR A 180 -21.10 0.02 4.56
CA TYR A 180 -20.22 1.17 4.33
C TYR A 180 -19.19 0.86 3.24
N ASP A 181 -18.57 1.89 2.69
CA ASP A 181 -17.60 1.76 1.60
C ASP A 181 -16.18 1.51 2.13
N GLU A 182 -15.82 2.06 3.30
CA GLU A 182 -14.49 1.90 3.89
C GLU A 182 -14.50 2.06 5.42
N ALA A 183 -13.45 1.55 6.06
CA ALA A 183 -13.20 1.66 7.49
C ALA A 183 -12.24 2.83 7.82
N MET A 184 -12.48 3.50 8.94
CA MET A 184 -11.52 4.40 9.61
C MET A 184 -11.06 3.76 10.91
N LEU A 185 -9.75 3.59 11.08
CA LEU A 185 -9.16 2.94 12.25
C LEU A 185 -8.62 3.98 13.24
N LEU A 186 -8.75 3.65 14.52
CA LEU A 186 -8.20 4.43 15.63
C LEU A 186 -6.93 3.76 16.16
N ASP A 187 -5.96 4.55 16.60
CA ASP A 187 -4.77 4.07 17.30
C ASP A 187 -5.11 3.51 18.71
N SER A 188 -4.10 2.95 19.39
CA SER A 188 -4.28 2.37 20.73
C SER A 188 -4.63 3.39 21.82
N ALA A 189 -4.53 4.69 21.54
CA ALA A 189 -4.92 5.77 22.43
C ALA A 189 -6.30 6.37 22.07
N GLY A 190 -6.97 5.86 21.03
CA GLY A 190 -8.30 6.29 20.60
C GLY A 190 -8.31 7.48 19.63
N PHE A 191 -7.15 7.90 19.11
CA PHE A 191 -7.06 8.93 18.07
C PHE A 191 -7.15 8.31 16.67
N VAL A 192 -7.63 9.08 15.71
CA VAL A 192 -7.70 8.66 14.31
C VAL A 192 -6.29 8.42 13.77
N SER A 193 -6.10 7.27 13.12
CA SER A 193 -4.83 6.88 12.52
C SER A 193 -4.88 6.97 11.00
N GLU A 194 -5.66 6.10 10.35
CA GLU A 194 -5.78 6.00 8.89
C GLU A 194 -7.01 5.16 8.51
N GLY A 195 -7.31 5.04 7.22
CA GLY A 195 -8.24 4.06 6.67
C GLY A 195 -7.66 2.65 6.65
N ALA A 196 -8.39 1.67 6.11
CA ALA A 196 -7.88 0.30 6.01
C ALA A 196 -6.65 0.22 5.08
N GLY A 197 -6.60 1.02 4.02
CA GLY A 197 -5.52 1.06 3.03
C GLY A 197 -4.98 2.46 2.70
N GLU A 198 -5.50 3.51 3.34
CA GLU A 198 -5.35 4.91 2.92
C GLU A 198 -5.01 5.83 4.10
N ASN A 199 -4.18 6.85 3.91
CA ASN A 199 -4.03 7.91 4.90
C ASN A 199 -5.24 8.86 4.88
N LEU A 200 -5.58 9.46 6.03
CA LEU A 200 -6.71 10.39 6.17
C LEU A 200 -6.26 11.86 6.24
N PHE A 201 -7.02 12.74 5.60
CA PHE A 201 -6.97 14.18 5.77
C PHE A 201 -8.37 14.72 6.12
N ILE A 202 -8.41 15.75 6.95
CA ILE A 202 -9.61 16.55 7.22
C ILE A 202 -9.30 18.03 7.00
N ILE A 203 -10.31 18.83 6.67
CA ILE A 203 -10.20 20.28 6.49
C ILE A 203 -11.08 20.98 7.52
N LYS A 204 -10.54 21.99 8.18
CA LYS A 204 -11.30 22.87 9.08
C LYS A 204 -10.87 24.32 8.93
N ASN A 205 -11.81 25.21 8.64
CA ASN A 205 -11.60 26.65 8.47
C ASN A 205 -10.46 26.97 7.48
N GLY A 206 -10.40 26.23 6.36
CA GLY A 206 -9.37 26.39 5.33
C GLY A 206 -7.98 25.82 5.67
N VAL A 207 -7.82 25.18 6.83
CA VAL A 207 -6.57 24.49 7.21
C VAL A 207 -6.75 22.99 7.05
N ILE A 208 -5.76 22.34 6.43
CA ILE A 208 -5.72 20.89 6.26
C ILE A 208 -5.07 20.25 7.49
N TYR A 209 -5.65 19.19 8.03
CA TYR A 209 -5.12 18.42 9.14
C TYR A 209 -4.98 16.95 8.74
N THR A 210 -3.93 16.29 9.22
CA THR A 210 -3.73 14.85 9.05
C THR A 210 -3.12 14.28 10.32
N PRO A 211 -3.39 13.00 10.67
CA PRO A 211 -2.69 12.33 11.74
C PRO A 211 -1.17 12.40 11.53
N ASP A 212 -0.44 12.66 12.61
CA ASP A 212 1.00 12.52 12.60
C ASP A 212 1.39 11.03 12.54
N LEU A 213 2.58 10.72 12.03
CA LEU A 213 3.00 9.34 11.78
C LEU A 213 3.15 8.49 13.06
N SER A 214 3.13 9.10 14.26
CA SER A 214 3.16 8.34 15.51
C SER A 214 1.85 7.61 15.82
N ALA A 215 0.74 7.99 15.14
CA ALA A 215 -0.55 7.33 15.25
C ALA A 215 -0.57 5.89 14.66
N GLY A 216 0.56 5.36 14.23
CA GLY A 216 0.67 4.00 13.66
C GLY A 216 0.35 3.92 12.17
N ALA A 217 0.09 5.06 11.52
CA ALA A 217 -0.18 5.14 10.09
C ALA A 217 1.07 4.89 9.24
N LEU A 218 0.88 4.39 8.02
CA LEU A 218 1.96 4.22 7.06
C LEU A 218 2.41 5.60 6.53
N ASN A 219 3.71 5.81 6.35
CA ASN A 219 4.21 6.99 5.63
C ASN A 219 3.90 6.88 4.13
N GLY A 220 2.69 7.30 3.75
CA GLY A 220 2.17 7.21 2.40
C GLY A 220 2.88 8.11 1.39
N ILE A 221 3.15 7.58 0.20
CA ILE A 221 3.72 8.37 -0.90
C ILE A 221 2.67 9.33 -1.45
N THR A 222 1.41 8.91 -1.60
CA THR A 222 0.29 9.80 -1.98
C THR A 222 0.07 10.89 -0.92
N ARG A 223 0.13 10.55 0.38
CA ARG A 223 0.15 11.53 1.48
C ARG A 223 1.24 12.57 1.25
N ASN A 224 2.49 12.15 1.03
CA ASN A 224 3.60 13.08 0.79
C ASN A 224 3.42 13.91 -0.48
N THR A 225 2.73 13.39 -1.50
CA THR A 225 2.34 14.16 -2.69
C THR A 225 1.34 15.27 -2.34
N ILE A 226 0.34 15.01 -1.48
CA ILE A 226 -0.58 16.05 -0.99
C ILE A 226 0.16 17.16 -0.22
N PHE A 227 1.18 16.81 0.57
CA PHE A 227 2.03 17.83 1.22
C PHE A 227 2.73 18.74 0.20
N ALA A 228 3.26 18.18 -0.88
CA ALA A 228 3.90 18.96 -1.94
C ALA A 228 2.88 19.85 -2.67
N ILE A 229 1.73 19.31 -3.06
CA ILE A 229 0.67 20.06 -3.76
C ILE A 229 0.14 21.20 -2.89
N ALA A 230 -0.15 20.95 -1.62
CA ALA A 230 -0.65 21.98 -0.70
C ALA A 230 0.37 23.12 -0.54
N LYS A 231 1.66 22.77 -0.40
CA LYS A 231 2.74 23.77 -0.33
C LYS A 231 2.79 24.66 -1.59
N ASP A 232 2.70 24.04 -2.77
CA ASP A 232 2.71 24.78 -4.04
C ASP A 232 1.47 25.67 -4.22
N MET A 233 0.34 25.26 -3.64
CA MET A 233 -0.91 26.03 -3.62
C MET A 233 -0.99 27.06 -2.48
N GLY A 234 0.01 27.13 -1.59
CA GLY A 234 -0.01 28.00 -0.42
C GLY A 234 -1.03 27.61 0.66
N LEU A 235 -1.44 26.33 0.70
CA LEU A 235 -2.36 25.78 1.70
C LEU A 235 -1.58 25.28 2.92
N GLU A 236 -2.10 25.56 4.12
CA GLU A 236 -1.50 25.13 5.38
C GLU A 236 -1.92 23.69 5.70
N ILE A 237 -0.94 22.80 5.92
CA ILE A 237 -1.15 21.46 6.50
C ILE A 237 -0.57 21.40 7.91
N LYS A 238 -1.34 20.88 8.86
CA LYS A 238 -0.91 20.58 10.23
C LYS A 238 -1.01 19.10 10.54
N GLU A 239 0.12 18.52 10.94
CA GLU A 239 0.15 17.18 11.54
C GLU A 239 -0.25 17.29 13.02
N LYS A 240 -1.30 16.58 13.43
CA LYS A 240 -1.73 16.52 14.84
C LYS A 240 -2.50 15.24 15.13
N ARG A 241 -2.68 14.94 16.42
CA ARG A 241 -3.69 13.97 16.85
C ARG A 241 -5.09 14.48 16.53
N ILE A 242 -5.91 13.59 15.99
CA ILE A 242 -7.30 13.88 15.57
C ILE A 242 -8.22 12.93 16.32
N THR A 243 -9.29 13.42 16.92
CA THR A 243 -10.31 12.58 17.55
C THR A 243 -11.41 12.25 16.54
N ARG A 244 -12.16 11.17 16.77
CA ARG A 244 -13.24 10.76 15.85
C ARG A 244 -14.34 11.82 15.71
N ASP A 245 -14.61 12.57 16.75
CA ASP A 245 -15.61 13.64 16.78
C ASP A 245 -15.12 14.93 16.11
N GLU A 246 -13.81 15.19 16.06
CA GLU A 246 -13.26 16.24 15.19
C GLU A 246 -13.52 15.95 13.71
N VAL A 247 -13.52 14.68 13.30
CA VAL A 247 -13.91 14.28 11.93
C VAL A 247 -15.40 14.53 11.69
N TYR A 248 -16.26 14.42 12.71
CA TYR A 248 -17.70 14.67 12.54
C TYR A 248 -18.04 16.15 12.34
N ILE A 249 -17.18 17.04 12.83
CA ILE A 249 -17.37 18.49 12.76
C ILE A 249 -16.40 19.19 11.80
N CYS A 250 -15.63 18.43 11.01
CA CYS A 250 -14.79 18.98 9.96
C CYS A 250 -15.65 19.52 8.81
N ASP A 251 -15.05 20.37 7.98
CA ASP A 251 -15.74 20.91 6.81
C ASP A 251 -15.68 19.91 5.65
N GLU A 252 -14.53 19.24 5.48
CA GLU A 252 -14.31 18.20 4.46
C GLU A 252 -13.37 17.11 4.99
N ALA A 253 -13.43 15.90 4.44
CA ALA A 253 -12.51 14.80 4.72
C ALA A 253 -12.27 13.96 3.48
N PHE A 254 -11.04 13.46 3.31
CA PHE A 254 -10.68 12.60 2.18
C PHE A 254 -9.57 11.61 2.54
N PHE A 255 -9.56 10.50 1.82
CA PHE A 255 -8.52 9.48 1.88
C PHE A 255 -7.47 9.70 0.80
N THR A 256 -6.27 9.16 1.03
CA THR A 256 -5.17 9.17 0.06
C THR A 256 -4.42 7.84 0.08
N GLY A 257 -4.19 7.27 -1.10
CA GLY A 257 -3.38 6.07 -1.25
C GLY A 257 -3.25 5.70 -2.71
N THR A 258 -2.21 4.96 -3.10
CA THR A 258 -1.92 4.68 -4.53
C THR A 258 -3.05 3.91 -5.24
N ALA A 259 -3.90 3.18 -4.52
CA ALA A 259 -5.08 2.56 -5.12
C ALA A 259 -6.31 3.49 -5.09
N ALA A 260 -6.38 4.38 -4.10
CA ALA A 260 -7.50 5.26 -3.77
C ALA A 260 -7.15 6.74 -4.08
N GLU A 261 -6.38 6.98 -5.12
CA GLU A 261 -6.00 8.31 -5.61
C GLU A 261 -6.92 8.82 -6.73
#